data_AF-A0A830EX29-F1
#
_entry.id   AF-A0A830EX29-F1
#
_cell.length_a   1.000
_cell.length_b   1.000
_cell.length_c   1.000
_cell.angle_alpha   90.00
_cell.angle_beta   90.00
_cell.angle_gamma   90.00
#
_symmetry.space_group_name_H-M   'P 1'
#
loop_
_entity.id
_entity.type
_entity.pdbx_description
1 polymer ?
#
loop_
_entity_poly.entity_id
_entity_poly.type
_entity_poly.pdbx_seq_one_letter_code
_entity_poly.pdbx_strand_id
1 'polypeptide(L)'
;MTRDRCGPPRRAVLGASLAAALGATAGCASLFDGDDDGDDGGGVVPDGAPLTEGVFAALRDGYVVGMADALDGAVFDPESTETPVQDALDAVDARGGGRVYLPPTRVTETGPIRPHANTGVVGFGMNVSVVEITGAGTDGVRFDRPTSVQRVVLDGFELRGPGGKRDTGVACHYVDATGDPADDPADVHVGRLYCRRWANSVLRVETGVGPFQCRYDFLRADDCDAGAERALLDWRSSYGPANRFGTVVAYPAAGASGRASTILAQDGGELAFGDVTVGGTAGALVAQRDGRLHVERAHWEPERQPTTPDALVSLAGEGATRVGDVVVDAGRVPHVYELGGGFANKLLLAPGAARGRVTDAVVHVTGGAAAGSRSWYFGPLADVSVDGGVPNRGRLRVLGDAGDGVA
;
A
#
# COMPACT_ATOMS: atom_id res chain seq x y z
N MET A 1 60.15 6.50 16.39
CA MET A 1 58.91 6.39 17.19
C MET A 1 57.75 6.26 16.24
N THR A 2 57.37 5.02 15.99
CA THR A 2 56.22 4.56 15.20
C THR A 2 54.93 4.76 16.00
N ARG A 3 53.85 5.13 15.32
CA ARG A 3 52.49 4.69 15.67
C ARG A 3 51.62 4.71 14.41
N ASP A 4 51.51 3.52 13.82
CA ASP A 4 50.44 3.12 12.91
C ASP A 4 49.07 3.31 13.58
N ARG A 5 48.11 3.85 12.83
CA ARG A 5 46.69 3.62 13.06
C ARG A 5 46.11 2.97 11.81
N CYS A 6 46.12 1.64 11.83
CA CYS A 6 45.34 0.80 10.95
C CYS A 6 43.85 1.00 11.28
N GLY A 7 43.13 1.75 10.44
CA GLY A 7 41.66 1.70 10.44
C GLY A 7 41.21 0.39 9.80
N PRO A 8 40.07 -0.19 10.20
CA PRO A 8 39.61 -1.45 9.63
C PRO A 8 39.38 -1.28 8.12
N PRO A 9 39.70 -2.29 7.29
CA PRO A 9 39.45 -2.23 5.85
C PRO A 9 37.96 -2.05 5.58
N ARG A 10 37.60 -1.23 4.58
CA ARG A 10 36.21 -0.93 4.17
C ARG A 10 35.31 -2.18 3.99
N ARG A 11 35.89 -3.36 3.73
CA ARG A 11 35.20 -4.66 3.70
C ARG A 11 34.62 -5.10 5.05
N ALA A 12 35.29 -4.79 6.16
CA ALA A 12 34.84 -5.16 7.51
C ALA A 12 33.65 -4.30 7.98
N VAL A 13 33.57 -3.05 7.52
CA VAL A 13 32.47 -2.12 7.87
C VAL A 13 31.18 -2.47 7.10
N LEU A 14 31.30 -2.94 5.85
CA LEU A 14 30.18 -3.49 5.09
C LEU A 14 29.67 -4.82 5.67
N GLY A 15 30.57 -5.72 6.08
CA GLY A 15 30.20 -6.99 6.73
C GLY A 15 29.46 -6.80 8.06
N ALA A 16 29.90 -5.87 8.91
CA ALA A 16 29.25 -5.57 10.18
C ALA A 16 27.90 -4.85 10.02
N SER A 17 27.76 -4.01 8.99
CA SER A 17 26.49 -3.31 8.69
C SER A 17 25.44 -4.26 8.10
N LEU A 18 25.87 -5.28 7.34
CA LEU A 18 24.98 -6.29 6.76
C LEU A 18 24.49 -7.30 7.82
N ALA A 19 25.35 -7.69 8.78
CA ALA A 19 24.93 -8.50 9.92
C ALA A 19 23.92 -7.77 10.83
N ALA A 20 24.06 -6.44 10.97
CA ALA A 20 23.10 -5.62 11.70
C ALA A 20 21.77 -5.45 10.95
N ALA A 21 21.78 -5.35 9.61
CA ALA A 21 20.57 -5.37 8.79
C ALA A 21 19.83 -6.72 8.90
N LEU A 22 20.56 -7.84 8.97
CA LEU A 22 20.00 -9.18 9.17
C LEU A 22 19.37 -9.38 10.56
N GLY A 23 19.91 -8.73 11.61
CA GLY A 23 19.29 -8.71 12.94
C GLY A 23 17.95 -7.98 13.00
N ALA A 24 17.72 -7.02 12.09
CA ALA A 24 16.45 -6.30 11.99
C ALA A 24 15.41 -7.01 11.12
N THR A 25 15.82 -7.91 10.20
CA THR A 25 14.88 -8.71 9.38
C THR A 25 14.56 -10.07 10.00
N ALA A 26 15.46 -10.65 10.78
CA ALA A 26 15.20 -11.89 11.52
C ALA A 26 14.41 -11.68 12.83
N GLY A 27 14.29 -10.43 13.30
CA GLY A 27 13.68 -10.09 14.59
C GLY A 27 12.19 -9.76 14.58
N CYS A 28 11.51 -9.83 13.43
CA CYS A 28 10.07 -9.50 13.32
C CYS A 28 9.19 -10.67 12.83
N ALA A 29 9.73 -11.89 12.76
CA ALA A 29 9.01 -13.07 12.27
C ALA A 29 8.23 -13.85 13.35
N SER A 30 8.01 -13.29 14.54
CA SER A 30 7.13 -13.88 15.56
C SER A 30 5.78 -13.17 15.60
N LEU A 31 4.91 -13.48 14.63
CA LEU A 31 3.50 -13.02 14.65
C LEU A 31 2.51 -14.08 14.11
N PHE A 32 2.94 -15.34 14.04
CA PHE A 32 2.10 -16.50 13.78
C PHE A 32 2.28 -17.50 14.92
N ASP A 33 1.67 -17.20 16.07
CA ASP A 33 1.31 -18.21 17.06
C ASP A 33 -0.14 -17.88 17.45
N GLY A 34 -1.06 -18.71 16.98
CA GLY A 34 -2.50 -18.44 17.08
C GLY A 34 -3.32 -19.36 16.18
N ASP A 35 -3.60 -20.54 16.72
CA ASP A 35 -4.68 -21.48 16.40
C ASP A 35 -4.50 -22.43 15.21
N ASP A 36 -3.94 -23.58 15.58
CA ASP A 36 -4.16 -24.92 15.02
C ASP A 36 -5.68 -25.21 14.95
N ASP A 37 -6.23 -25.24 13.73
CA ASP A 37 -7.48 -25.94 13.41
C ASP A 37 -7.58 -26.12 11.88
N GLY A 38 -7.37 -27.35 11.40
CA GLY A 38 -7.92 -27.81 10.11
C GLY A 38 -6.91 -28.10 9.01
N ASP A 39 -6.55 -29.38 8.92
CA ASP A 39 -5.91 -30.06 7.79
C ASP A 39 -6.60 -29.78 6.44
N ASP A 40 -6.01 -28.92 5.61
CA ASP A 40 -6.17 -28.92 4.15
C ASP A 40 -4.78 -28.96 3.51
N GLY A 41 -4.41 -30.15 3.01
CA GLY A 41 -3.08 -30.52 2.54
C GLY A 41 -2.57 -29.77 1.32
N GLY A 42 -2.04 -28.56 1.54
CA GLY A 42 -1.09 -27.89 0.66
C GLY A 42 0.21 -27.65 1.41
N GLY A 43 1.26 -28.42 1.12
CA GLY A 43 2.57 -28.25 1.74
C GLY A 43 3.12 -26.84 1.51
N VAL A 44 3.05 -26.00 2.54
CA VAL A 44 3.72 -24.71 2.58
C VAL A 44 5.23 -24.99 2.62
N VAL A 45 5.98 -24.49 1.64
CA VAL A 45 7.45 -24.47 1.72
C VAL A 45 7.82 -23.70 2.98
N PRO A 46 8.58 -24.29 3.93
CA PRO A 46 8.86 -23.65 5.21
C PRO A 46 9.58 -22.32 4.98
N ASP A 47 9.10 -21.29 5.67
CA ASP A 47 9.79 -20.01 5.78
C ASP A 47 11.23 -20.26 6.28
N GLY A 48 12.22 -19.73 5.56
CA GLY A 48 13.56 -19.57 6.10
C GLY A 48 14.54 -20.74 5.94
N ALA A 49 14.56 -21.43 4.81
CA ALA A 49 15.76 -22.18 4.43
C ALA A 49 16.97 -21.21 4.48
N PRO A 50 17.98 -21.45 5.33
CA PRO A 50 19.07 -20.51 5.49
C PRO A 50 19.83 -20.38 4.17
N LEU A 51 19.98 -19.14 3.70
CA LEU A 51 20.76 -18.85 2.51
C LEU A 51 22.18 -19.38 2.70
N THR A 52 22.66 -20.18 1.75
CA THR A 52 24.02 -20.72 1.77
C THR A 52 25.03 -19.63 1.42
N GLU A 53 26.30 -19.79 1.79
CA GLU A 53 27.36 -18.84 1.42
C GLU A 53 27.48 -18.67 -0.11
N GLY A 54 27.20 -19.73 -0.88
CA GLY A 54 27.18 -19.67 -2.35
C GLY A 54 26.08 -18.76 -2.89
N VAL A 55 24.87 -18.86 -2.31
CA VAL A 55 23.76 -17.96 -2.66
C VAL A 55 24.09 -16.52 -2.28
N PHE A 56 24.66 -16.30 -1.09
CA PHE A 56 25.11 -14.96 -0.69
C PHE A 56 26.22 -14.40 -1.59
N ALA A 57 27.14 -15.23 -2.06
CA ALA A 57 28.15 -14.82 -3.02
C ALA A 57 27.49 -14.35 -4.34
N ALA A 58 26.58 -15.15 -4.90
CA ALA A 58 25.85 -14.79 -6.12
C ALA A 58 25.06 -13.48 -5.98
N LEU A 59 24.31 -13.32 -4.87
CA LEU A 59 23.57 -12.08 -4.62
C LEU A 59 24.51 -10.87 -4.50
N ARG A 60 25.67 -11.00 -3.82
CA ARG A 60 26.67 -9.92 -3.74
C ARG A 60 27.28 -9.56 -5.10
N ASP A 61 27.39 -10.54 -5.97
CA ASP A 61 27.92 -10.35 -7.33
C ASP A 61 26.86 -9.78 -8.29
N GLY A 62 25.64 -9.52 -7.81
CA GLY A 62 24.59 -8.83 -8.57
C GLY A 62 23.61 -9.77 -9.26
N TYR A 63 23.68 -11.08 -9.02
CA TYR A 63 22.77 -12.04 -9.61
C TYR A 63 21.44 -12.11 -8.86
N VAL A 64 20.37 -12.40 -9.59
CA VAL A 64 19.08 -12.83 -9.02
C VAL A 64 19.17 -14.32 -8.71
N VAL A 65 18.61 -14.76 -7.57
CA VAL A 65 18.70 -16.17 -7.16
C VAL A 65 17.33 -16.75 -6.89
N GLY A 66 16.96 -17.80 -7.61
CA GLY A 66 15.77 -18.61 -7.35
C GLY A 66 16.06 -19.76 -6.39
N MET A 67 15.20 -19.92 -5.39
CA MET A 67 15.24 -20.99 -4.39
C MET A 67 13.88 -21.71 -4.39
N ALA A 68 13.90 -23.02 -4.64
CA ALA A 68 12.72 -23.87 -4.57
C ALA A 68 13.13 -25.30 -4.24
N ASP A 69 12.15 -26.19 -4.03
CA ASP A 69 12.46 -27.61 -3.83
C ASP A 69 13.22 -28.18 -5.05
N ALA A 70 14.29 -28.91 -4.76
CA ALA A 70 15.27 -29.39 -5.74
C ALA A 70 15.86 -28.30 -6.67
N LEU A 71 15.82 -27.03 -6.25
CA LEU A 71 16.40 -25.88 -6.94
C LEU A 71 17.13 -25.00 -5.90
N ASP A 72 18.26 -25.51 -5.41
CA ASP A 72 19.07 -24.83 -4.40
C ASP A 72 19.98 -23.78 -5.04
N GLY A 73 19.45 -22.58 -5.26
CA GLY A 73 20.23 -21.40 -5.62
C GLY A 73 20.49 -21.25 -7.11
N ALA A 74 19.46 -21.42 -7.94
CA ALA A 74 19.56 -21.15 -9.36
C ALA A 74 19.88 -19.67 -9.60
N VAL A 75 20.96 -19.41 -10.32
CA VAL A 75 21.51 -18.07 -10.54
C VAL A 75 21.04 -17.54 -11.89
N PHE A 76 20.48 -16.33 -11.89
CA PHE A 76 20.01 -15.62 -13.07
C PHE A 76 20.83 -14.34 -13.23
N ASP A 77 21.49 -14.20 -14.38
CA ASP A 77 22.26 -13.02 -14.74
C ASP A 77 21.34 -11.92 -15.29
N PRO A 78 21.19 -10.77 -14.59
CA PRO A 78 20.39 -9.66 -15.07
C PRO A 78 20.80 -9.11 -16.42
N GLU A 79 22.03 -9.37 -16.89
CA GLU A 79 22.51 -8.91 -18.19
C GLU A 79 22.16 -9.89 -19.34
N SER A 80 21.73 -11.11 -19.01
CA SER A 80 21.52 -12.16 -20.01
C SER A 80 20.09 -12.21 -20.58
N THR A 81 19.16 -11.49 -19.95
CA THR A 81 17.73 -11.47 -20.28
C THR A 81 17.14 -10.10 -19.98
N GLU A 82 16.05 -9.76 -20.64
CA GLU A 82 15.32 -8.52 -20.37
C GLU A 82 14.38 -8.63 -19.16
N THR A 83 14.14 -9.86 -18.67
CA THR A 83 13.17 -10.16 -17.61
C THR A 83 13.70 -11.10 -16.52
N PRO A 84 14.86 -10.80 -15.88
CA PRO A 84 15.56 -11.74 -15.00
C PRO A 84 14.79 -12.14 -13.73
N VAL A 85 13.98 -11.27 -13.16
CA VAL A 85 13.13 -11.55 -11.99
C VAL A 85 11.95 -12.42 -12.41
N GLN A 86 11.32 -12.13 -13.54
CA GLN A 86 10.24 -12.98 -14.08
C GLN A 86 10.76 -14.37 -14.43
N ASP A 87 11.91 -14.47 -15.09
CA ASP A 87 12.53 -15.74 -15.48
C ASP A 87 12.84 -16.60 -14.24
N ALA A 88 13.32 -15.97 -13.16
CA ALA A 88 13.53 -16.63 -11.88
C ALA A 88 12.22 -17.10 -11.23
N LEU A 89 11.14 -16.30 -11.32
CA LEU A 89 9.81 -16.68 -10.82
C LEU A 89 9.24 -17.87 -11.59
N ASP A 90 9.38 -17.89 -12.91
CA ASP A 90 8.93 -19.00 -13.76
C ASP A 90 9.72 -20.29 -13.44
N ALA A 91 11.01 -20.17 -13.14
CA ALA A 91 11.83 -21.31 -12.78
C ALA A 91 11.48 -21.91 -11.41
N VAL A 92 11.13 -21.09 -10.41
CA VAL A 92 10.66 -21.60 -9.10
C VAL A 92 9.22 -22.13 -9.18
N ASP A 93 8.36 -21.53 -9.99
CA ASP A 93 7.00 -22.02 -10.25
C ASP A 93 7.00 -23.41 -10.89
N ALA A 94 7.93 -23.68 -11.82
CA ALA A 94 8.12 -25.01 -12.40
C ALA A 94 8.44 -26.10 -11.35
N ARG A 95 8.75 -25.71 -10.10
CA ARG A 95 8.97 -26.60 -8.94
C ARG A 95 7.82 -26.56 -7.92
N GLY A 96 6.69 -25.95 -8.26
CA GLY A 96 5.50 -25.84 -7.41
C GLY A 96 5.48 -24.62 -6.48
N GLY A 97 6.47 -23.72 -6.59
CA GLY A 97 6.60 -22.53 -5.76
C GLY A 97 8.01 -22.32 -5.24
N GLY A 98 8.24 -21.21 -4.53
CA GLY A 98 9.55 -20.89 -3.99
C GLY A 98 9.75 -19.40 -3.72
N ARG A 99 11.02 -18.98 -3.65
CA ARG A 99 11.41 -17.58 -3.42
C ARG A 99 12.48 -17.15 -4.41
N VAL A 100 12.34 -15.94 -4.91
CA VAL A 100 13.33 -15.24 -5.72
C VAL A 100 13.96 -14.16 -4.84
N TYR A 101 15.27 -14.26 -4.66
CA TYR A 101 16.07 -13.31 -3.90
C TYR A 101 16.71 -12.30 -4.83
N LEU A 102 16.49 -11.02 -4.52
CA LEU A 102 17.05 -9.90 -5.26
C LEU A 102 18.44 -9.54 -4.70
N PRO A 103 19.42 -9.23 -5.56
CA PRO A 103 20.71 -8.74 -5.11
C PRO A 103 20.58 -7.34 -4.46
N PRO A 104 21.54 -6.89 -3.64
CA PRO A 104 21.57 -5.55 -3.05
C PRO A 104 22.08 -4.50 -4.06
N THR A 105 21.50 -4.53 -5.26
CA THR A 105 21.75 -3.62 -6.36
C THR A 105 20.46 -3.41 -7.15
N ARG A 106 20.56 -2.70 -8.27
CA ARG A 106 19.48 -2.53 -9.22
C ARG A 106 19.46 -3.67 -10.24
N VAL A 107 18.27 -4.24 -10.44
CA VAL A 107 17.92 -5.16 -11.52
C VAL A 107 16.86 -4.48 -12.39
N THR A 108 16.96 -4.63 -13.70
CA THR A 108 15.99 -4.05 -14.65
C THR A 108 15.06 -5.12 -15.20
N GLU A 109 13.81 -4.74 -15.41
CA GLU A 109 12.75 -5.54 -16.03
C GLU A 109 12.13 -4.72 -17.17
N THR A 110 12.00 -5.27 -18.38
CA THR A 110 11.29 -4.57 -19.48
C THR A 110 9.77 -4.81 -19.41
N GLY A 111 9.35 -5.94 -18.86
CA GLY A 111 7.96 -6.35 -18.64
C GLY A 111 7.52 -6.22 -17.18
N PRO A 112 6.23 -6.46 -16.89
CA PRO A 112 5.76 -6.53 -15.52
C PRO A 112 6.09 -7.90 -14.91
N ILE A 113 6.34 -7.90 -13.61
CA ILE A 113 6.47 -9.11 -12.81
C ILE A 113 5.07 -9.69 -12.59
N ARG A 114 4.87 -10.95 -12.94
CA ARG A 114 3.61 -11.69 -12.80
C ARG A 114 3.80 -12.87 -11.85
N PRO A 115 3.52 -12.67 -10.55
CA PRO A 115 3.67 -13.73 -9.56
C PRO A 115 2.84 -14.97 -9.91
N HIS A 116 3.34 -16.13 -9.49
CA HIS A 116 2.61 -17.40 -9.50
C HIS A 116 2.16 -17.75 -8.09
N ALA A 117 1.23 -18.68 -7.95
CA ALA A 117 0.87 -19.18 -6.63
C ALA A 117 2.09 -19.76 -5.90
N ASN A 118 2.15 -19.61 -4.57
CA ASN A 118 3.24 -20.09 -3.71
C ASN A 118 4.63 -19.48 -3.99
N THR A 119 4.71 -18.36 -4.71
CA THR A 119 5.99 -17.71 -5.02
C THR A 119 6.23 -16.44 -4.19
N GLY A 120 7.46 -15.94 -4.17
CA GLY A 120 7.72 -14.64 -3.59
C GLY A 120 9.00 -13.99 -4.07
N VAL A 121 9.07 -12.67 -3.97
CA VAL A 121 10.24 -11.85 -4.30
C VAL A 121 10.72 -11.15 -3.03
N VAL A 122 11.98 -11.38 -2.67
CA VAL A 122 12.56 -10.93 -1.40
C VAL A 122 13.86 -10.18 -1.66
N GLY A 123 13.98 -8.96 -1.13
CA GLY A 123 15.19 -8.15 -1.22
C GLY A 123 15.87 -7.87 0.13
N PHE A 124 17.00 -7.17 0.09
CA PHE A 124 17.81 -6.81 1.26
C PHE A 124 17.31 -5.56 2.03
N GLY A 125 16.28 -4.91 1.52
CA GLY A 125 15.68 -3.71 2.10
C GLY A 125 15.23 -2.71 1.05
N MET A 126 14.26 -1.87 1.44
CA MET A 126 13.80 -0.73 0.63
C MET A 126 14.99 0.19 0.32
N ASN A 127 15.20 0.54 -0.96
CA ASN A 127 16.37 1.25 -1.51
C ASN A 127 17.70 0.47 -1.58
N VAL A 128 17.74 -0.80 -1.15
CA VAL A 128 18.96 -1.63 -1.24
C VAL A 128 18.85 -2.56 -2.43
N SER A 129 17.79 -3.36 -2.47
CA SER A 129 17.39 -4.12 -3.65
C SER A 129 16.38 -3.29 -4.44
N VAL A 130 16.65 -3.06 -5.72
CA VAL A 130 15.80 -2.25 -6.59
C VAL A 130 15.43 -3.05 -7.82
N VAL A 131 14.13 -3.20 -8.09
CA VAL A 131 13.65 -3.63 -9.40
C VAL A 131 13.14 -2.41 -10.15
N GLU A 132 13.80 -2.07 -11.25
CA GLU A 132 13.42 -0.94 -12.11
C GLU A 132 12.71 -1.44 -13.36
N ILE A 133 11.43 -1.09 -13.49
CA ILE A 133 10.67 -1.31 -14.72
C ILE A 133 11.07 -0.25 -15.73
N THR A 134 11.53 -0.71 -16.89
CA THR A 134 12.06 0.17 -17.95
C THR A 134 11.10 0.34 -19.13
N GLY A 135 10.18 -0.61 -19.33
CA GLY A 135 9.16 -0.54 -20.37
C GLY A 135 8.18 0.62 -20.13
N ALA A 136 7.95 1.43 -21.17
CA ALA A 136 6.97 2.51 -21.12
C ALA A 136 5.55 1.96 -21.04
N GLY A 137 4.72 2.52 -20.16
CA GLY A 137 3.35 2.05 -19.94
C GLY A 137 3.24 0.67 -19.26
N THR A 138 4.36 0.10 -18.80
CA THR A 138 4.40 -1.22 -18.18
C THR A 138 4.06 -1.13 -16.69
N ASP A 139 3.30 -2.11 -16.20
CA ASP A 139 3.02 -2.29 -14.77
C ASP A 139 4.27 -2.77 -14.01
N GLY A 140 4.27 -2.63 -12.69
CA GLY A 140 5.31 -3.18 -11.82
C GLY A 140 5.11 -4.67 -11.57
N VAL A 141 4.19 -4.96 -10.67
CA VAL A 141 3.68 -6.29 -10.37
C VAL A 141 2.24 -6.35 -10.86
N ARG A 142 1.92 -7.38 -11.65
CA ARG A 142 0.60 -7.55 -12.25
C ARG A 142 0.04 -8.92 -11.88
N PHE A 143 -1.11 -8.92 -11.22
CA PHE A 143 -1.91 -10.10 -10.89
C PHE A 143 -2.99 -10.25 -11.96
N ASP A 144 -2.67 -10.97 -13.03
CA ASP A 144 -3.52 -11.17 -14.21
C ASP A 144 -3.51 -12.63 -14.73
N ARG A 145 -3.13 -13.58 -13.88
CA ARG A 145 -3.07 -15.00 -14.26
C ARG A 145 -4.49 -15.57 -14.41
N PRO A 146 -4.70 -16.54 -15.32
CA PRO A 146 -6.01 -17.16 -15.55
C PRO A 146 -6.41 -18.18 -14.47
N THR A 147 -5.69 -18.23 -13.35
CA THR A 147 -5.91 -19.12 -12.21
C THR A 147 -5.55 -18.35 -10.95
N SER A 148 -6.23 -18.66 -9.83
CA SER A 148 -5.97 -17.96 -8.56
C SER A 148 -4.50 -17.86 -8.20
N VAL A 149 -4.06 -16.61 -7.97
CA VAL A 149 -2.72 -16.29 -7.48
C VAL A 149 -2.80 -16.17 -5.96
N GLN A 150 -2.27 -17.17 -5.26
CA GLN A 150 -2.36 -17.27 -3.80
C GLN A 150 -1.02 -17.52 -3.12
N ARG A 151 -0.90 -17.13 -1.84
CA ARG A 151 0.33 -17.30 -1.02
C ARG A 151 1.55 -16.63 -1.67
N VAL A 152 1.38 -15.39 -2.10
CA VAL A 152 2.43 -14.59 -2.73
C VAL A 152 3.09 -13.67 -1.71
N VAL A 153 4.42 -13.60 -1.72
CA VAL A 153 5.19 -12.70 -0.85
C VAL A 153 5.97 -11.67 -1.66
N LEU A 154 5.84 -10.39 -1.31
CA LEU A 154 6.68 -9.30 -1.82
C LEU A 154 7.29 -8.56 -0.62
N ASP A 155 8.61 -8.66 -0.40
CA ASP A 155 9.23 -8.02 0.76
C ASP A 155 10.64 -7.47 0.50
N GLY A 156 10.92 -6.30 1.07
CA GLY A 156 12.27 -5.80 1.25
C GLY A 156 12.91 -5.24 -0.02
N PHE A 157 12.16 -4.62 -0.91
CA PHE A 157 12.74 -3.99 -2.11
C PHE A 157 12.03 -2.72 -2.54
N GLU A 158 12.72 -1.93 -3.37
CA GLU A 158 12.14 -0.82 -4.12
C GLU A 158 11.62 -1.32 -5.47
N LEU A 159 10.36 -1.00 -5.78
CA LEU A 159 9.76 -1.17 -7.09
C LEU A 159 9.72 0.21 -7.79
N ARG A 160 10.66 0.43 -8.69
CA ARG A 160 10.86 1.71 -9.36
C ARG A 160 10.22 1.71 -10.74
N GLY A 161 9.34 2.69 -10.99
CA GLY A 161 8.72 2.88 -12.30
C GLY A 161 9.67 3.53 -13.32
N PRO A 162 9.28 3.54 -14.61
CA PRO A 162 10.08 4.07 -15.73
C PRO A 162 10.47 5.56 -15.61
N GLY A 163 9.85 6.29 -14.68
CA GLY A 163 10.13 7.68 -14.35
C GLY A 163 8.88 8.56 -14.41
N GLY A 164 8.70 9.47 -13.45
CA GLY A 164 7.51 10.34 -13.31
C GLY A 164 7.25 11.38 -14.42
N LYS A 165 7.95 11.30 -15.57
CA LYS A 165 7.69 12.10 -16.78
C LYS A 165 7.38 11.23 -18.00
N ARG A 166 7.41 9.91 -17.84
CA ARG A 166 7.09 8.94 -18.86
C ARG A 166 5.76 8.29 -18.49
N ASP A 167 5.05 7.80 -19.49
CA ASP A 167 3.88 6.97 -19.25
C ASP A 167 4.31 5.73 -18.46
N THR A 168 3.65 5.48 -17.35
CA THR A 168 3.84 4.27 -16.53
C THR A 168 2.55 3.50 -16.44
N GLY A 169 2.65 2.18 -16.28
CA GLY A 169 1.55 1.39 -15.76
C GLY A 169 1.35 1.63 -14.25
N VAL A 170 0.66 0.71 -13.61
CA VAL A 170 0.40 0.69 -12.16
C VAL A 170 1.52 -0.09 -11.45
N ALA A 171 1.98 0.36 -10.28
CA ALA A 171 3.06 -0.35 -9.57
C ALA A 171 2.63 -1.76 -9.10
N CYS A 172 1.45 -1.90 -8.50
CA CYS A 172 0.82 -3.18 -8.16
C CYS A 172 -0.62 -3.22 -8.71
N HIS A 173 -0.88 -4.10 -9.67
CA HIS A 173 -2.11 -4.10 -10.45
C HIS A 173 -2.85 -5.44 -10.34
N TYR A 174 -4.05 -5.42 -9.76
CA TYR A 174 -4.98 -6.54 -9.76
C TYR A 174 -5.97 -6.36 -10.90
N VAL A 175 -6.00 -7.32 -11.81
CA VAL A 175 -6.81 -7.28 -13.04
C VAL A 175 -7.73 -8.48 -13.07
N ASP A 176 -8.97 -8.27 -13.47
CA ASP A 176 -9.90 -9.36 -13.75
C ASP A 176 -9.42 -10.16 -14.97
N ALA A 177 -8.98 -11.39 -14.72
CA ALA A 177 -8.43 -12.26 -15.74
C ALA A 177 -9.45 -13.28 -16.29
N THR A 178 -10.43 -13.69 -15.49
CA THR A 178 -11.35 -14.79 -15.82
C THR A 178 -12.82 -14.44 -15.67
N GLY A 179 -13.16 -13.39 -14.92
CA GLY A 179 -14.52 -13.06 -14.51
C GLY A 179 -15.09 -14.02 -13.46
N ASP A 180 -14.30 -14.98 -12.97
CA ASP A 180 -14.69 -15.90 -11.91
C ASP A 180 -14.04 -15.49 -10.58
N PRO A 181 -14.82 -15.06 -9.57
CA PRO A 181 -14.30 -14.72 -8.25
C PRO A 181 -13.50 -15.85 -7.56
N ALA A 182 -13.67 -17.12 -7.99
CA ALA A 182 -12.86 -18.23 -7.48
C ALA A 182 -11.38 -18.13 -7.89
N ASP A 183 -11.08 -17.40 -8.96
CA ASP A 183 -9.73 -17.15 -9.46
C ASP A 183 -9.13 -15.85 -8.94
N ASP A 184 -9.83 -15.15 -8.05
CA ASP A 184 -9.30 -13.92 -7.47
C ASP A 184 -7.98 -14.16 -6.73
N PRO A 185 -7.06 -13.18 -6.77
CA PRO A 185 -5.85 -13.23 -5.97
C PRO A 185 -6.18 -13.25 -4.47
N ALA A 186 -5.56 -14.17 -3.74
CA ALA A 186 -5.83 -14.39 -2.32
C ALA A 186 -4.52 -14.45 -1.54
N ASP A 187 -4.56 -14.13 -0.25
CA ASP A 187 -3.40 -14.38 0.64
C ASP A 187 -2.08 -13.81 0.06
N VAL A 188 -2.13 -12.57 -0.41
CA VAL A 188 -0.96 -11.82 -0.87
C VAL A 188 -0.40 -11.05 0.32
N HIS A 189 0.87 -11.29 0.63
CA HIS A 189 1.60 -10.62 1.68
C HIS A 189 2.64 -9.66 1.09
N VAL A 190 2.43 -8.36 1.31
CA VAL A 190 3.39 -7.31 1.00
C VAL A 190 4.00 -6.82 2.30
N GLY A 191 5.26 -7.19 2.56
CA GLY A 191 5.99 -6.82 3.77
C GLY A 191 6.43 -5.36 3.72
N ARG A 192 7.63 -5.10 3.20
CA ARG A 192 8.21 -3.76 3.03
C ARG A 192 8.42 -3.46 1.55
N LEU A 193 7.47 -2.77 0.94
CA LEU A 193 7.53 -2.39 -0.46
C LEU A 193 7.67 -0.88 -0.60
N TYR A 194 8.69 -0.45 -1.34
CA TYR A 194 8.90 0.96 -1.66
C TYR A 194 8.67 1.23 -3.14
N CYS A 195 7.51 1.82 -3.46
CA CYS A 195 7.18 2.23 -4.82
C CYS A 195 7.71 3.64 -5.09
N ARG A 196 8.43 3.82 -6.21
CA ARG A 196 9.00 5.13 -6.55
C ARG A 196 8.86 5.47 -8.03
N ARG A 197 8.61 6.75 -8.33
CA ARG A 197 8.60 7.29 -9.71
C ARG A 197 7.54 6.69 -10.64
N TRP A 198 6.36 6.40 -10.09
CA TRP A 198 5.18 5.99 -10.85
C TRP A 198 4.34 7.22 -11.22
N ALA A 199 3.89 7.34 -12.47
CA ALA A 199 3.01 8.40 -12.96
C ALA A 199 1.57 7.90 -13.17
N ASN A 200 1.16 6.94 -12.32
CA ASN A 200 -0.13 6.27 -12.31
C ASN A 200 -0.43 5.85 -10.85
N SER A 201 -1.44 5.01 -10.63
CA SER A 201 -1.67 4.40 -9.30
C SER A 201 -0.47 3.56 -8.86
N VAL A 202 -0.20 3.56 -7.56
CA VAL A 202 0.75 2.66 -6.91
C VAL A 202 0.10 1.30 -6.66
N LEU A 203 -1.16 1.28 -6.25
CA LEU A 203 -1.94 0.05 -6.16
C LEU A 203 -3.28 0.28 -6.85
N ARG A 204 -3.66 -0.64 -7.73
CA ARG A 204 -4.98 -0.63 -8.36
C ARG A 204 -5.61 -2.00 -8.30
N VAL A 205 -6.88 -2.01 -7.91
CA VAL A 205 -7.76 -3.17 -8.03
C VAL A 205 -8.88 -2.82 -8.98
N GLU A 206 -8.88 -3.43 -10.16
CA GLU A 206 -9.89 -3.16 -11.18
C GLU A 206 -11.28 -3.71 -10.79
N THR A 207 -12.31 -3.25 -11.50
CA THR A 207 -13.64 -3.85 -11.39
C THR A 207 -13.62 -5.28 -11.90
N GLY A 208 -14.31 -6.20 -11.23
CA GLY A 208 -14.40 -7.62 -11.59
C GLY A 208 -13.53 -8.53 -10.72
N VAL A 209 -12.41 -8.02 -10.20
CA VAL A 209 -11.48 -8.75 -9.34
C VAL A 209 -11.58 -8.28 -7.89
N GLY A 210 -11.65 -9.18 -6.92
CA GLY A 210 -11.79 -8.86 -5.50
C GLY A 210 -10.74 -9.57 -4.65
N PRO A 211 -9.49 -9.07 -4.61
CA PRO A 211 -8.46 -9.72 -3.84
C PRO A 211 -8.88 -9.80 -2.37
N PHE A 212 -8.62 -10.94 -1.75
CA PHE A 212 -9.13 -11.22 -0.40
C PHE A 212 -8.05 -11.74 0.53
N GLN A 213 -8.21 -11.42 1.82
CA GLN A 213 -7.23 -11.76 2.87
C GLN A 213 -5.80 -11.27 2.57
N CYS A 214 -5.65 -10.21 1.79
CA CYS A 214 -4.32 -9.65 1.50
C CYS A 214 -3.84 -8.74 2.63
N ARG A 215 -2.53 -8.75 2.87
CA ARG A 215 -1.87 -8.00 3.93
C ARG A 215 -0.74 -7.16 3.38
N TYR A 216 -0.75 -5.87 3.67
CA TYR A 216 0.24 -4.89 3.26
C TYR A 216 0.84 -4.24 4.51
N ASP A 217 1.90 -4.80 5.06
CA ASP A 217 2.45 -4.36 6.35
C ASP A 217 3.06 -2.97 6.28
N PHE A 218 3.86 -2.70 5.25
CA PHE A 218 4.50 -1.41 5.04
C PHE A 218 4.62 -1.08 3.54
N LEU A 219 3.81 -0.12 3.09
CA LEU A 219 3.84 0.40 1.74
C LEU A 219 4.31 1.85 1.75
N ARG A 220 5.41 2.14 1.05
CA ARG A 220 5.91 3.51 0.86
C ARG A 220 5.80 3.92 -0.60
N ALA A 221 5.34 5.14 -0.86
CA ALA A 221 5.21 5.72 -2.19
C ALA A 221 5.84 7.11 -2.24
N ASP A 222 7.01 7.25 -2.86
CA ASP A 222 7.68 8.56 -3.02
C ASP A 222 7.87 8.92 -4.48
N ASP A 223 7.84 10.22 -4.79
CA ASP A 223 7.96 10.73 -6.16
C ASP A 223 6.93 10.09 -7.13
N CYS A 224 5.79 9.63 -6.60
CA CYS A 224 4.69 9.08 -7.38
C CYS A 224 3.63 10.15 -7.63
N ASP A 225 2.95 10.07 -8.77
CA ASP A 225 1.88 10.96 -9.19
C ASP A 225 0.74 10.09 -9.71
N ALA A 226 -0.47 10.21 -9.17
CA ALA A 226 -1.62 9.44 -9.65
C ALA A 226 -1.96 9.76 -11.13
N GLY A 227 -1.40 10.83 -11.71
CA GLY A 227 -1.58 11.14 -13.11
C GLY A 227 -3.02 11.55 -13.42
N ALA A 228 -3.63 10.90 -14.41
CA ALA A 228 -5.04 11.09 -14.76
C ALA A 228 -6.00 10.24 -13.90
N GLU A 229 -5.47 9.45 -12.97
CA GLU A 229 -6.22 8.43 -12.24
C GLU A 229 -6.77 8.99 -10.93
N ARG A 230 -7.62 8.20 -10.27
CA ARG A 230 -8.41 8.69 -9.13
C ARG A 230 -7.59 8.86 -7.86
N ALA A 231 -6.61 7.98 -7.65
CA ALA A 231 -5.79 7.95 -6.44
C ALA A 231 -4.51 7.11 -6.64
N LEU A 232 -3.58 7.22 -5.69
CA LEU A 232 -2.42 6.33 -5.62
C LEU A 232 -2.85 4.90 -5.26
N LEU A 233 -3.80 4.72 -4.35
CA LEU A 233 -4.46 3.45 -4.05
C LEU A 233 -5.87 3.53 -4.61
N ASP A 234 -6.11 2.90 -5.76
CA ASP A 234 -7.36 2.97 -6.51
C ASP A 234 -8.11 1.63 -6.46
N TRP A 235 -9.04 1.50 -5.52
CA TRP A 235 -9.85 0.31 -5.32
C TRP A 235 -11.20 0.45 -6.05
N ARG A 236 -11.27 -0.10 -7.26
CA ARG A 236 -12.45 -0.04 -8.14
C ARG A 236 -13.40 -1.20 -7.97
N SER A 237 -12.95 -2.26 -7.30
CA SER A 237 -13.77 -3.44 -7.09
C SER A 237 -14.92 -3.17 -6.14
N SER A 238 -16.08 -3.77 -6.43
CA SER A 238 -17.24 -3.77 -5.56
C SER A 238 -17.08 -4.71 -4.37
N TYR A 239 -16.15 -5.67 -4.44
CA TYR A 239 -15.90 -6.70 -3.43
C TYR A 239 -14.39 -6.86 -3.15
N GLY A 240 -14.03 -7.87 -2.35
CA GLY A 240 -12.67 -8.10 -1.86
C GLY A 240 -12.60 -7.96 -0.33
N PRO A 241 -12.95 -9.02 0.41
CA PRO A 241 -13.01 -9.00 1.86
C PRO A 241 -11.63 -9.06 2.54
N ALA A 242 -11.58 -8.48 3.74
CA ALA A 242 -10.49 -8.65 4.72
C ALA A 242 -9.09 -8.22 4.25
N ASN A 243 -8.98 -7.07 3.57
CA ASN A 243 -7.68 -6.51 3.17
C ASN A 243 -7.14 -5.55 4.23
N ARG A 244 -5.88 -5.73 4.64
CA ARG A 244 -5.26 -4.97 5.73
C ARG A 244 -4.00 -4.25 5.27
N PHE A 245 -3.89 -2.98 5.64
CA PHE A 245 -2.74 -2.12 5.43
C PHE A 245 -2.21 -1.68 6.79
N GLY A 246 -1.02 -2.11 7.17
CA GLY A 246 -0.40 -1.75 8.44
C GLY A 246 0.01 -0.28 8.45
N THR A 247 1.02 0.06 7.66
CA THR A 247 1.50 1.42 7.50
C THR A 247 1.61 1.81 6.03
N VAL A 248 1.01 2.94 5.67
CA VAL A 248 1.14 3.58 4.36
C VAL A 248 1.83 4.92 4.52
N VAL A 249 2.93 5.11 3.80
CA VAL A 249 3.66 6.38 3.76
C VAL A 249 3.68 6.89 2.33
N ALA A 250 3.14 8.07 2.07
CA ALA A 250 3.06 8.63 0.73
C ALA A 250 3.60 10.07 0.67
N TYR A 251 4.63 10.28 -0.13
CA TYR A 251 5.13 11.61 -0.50
C TYR A 251 4.94 11.80 -2.01
N PRO A 252 3.69 12.01 -2.48
CA PRO A 252 3.43 12.23 -3.89
C PRO A 252 4.13 13.47 -4.42
N ALA A 253 4.40 13.45 -5.72
CA ALA A 253 4.82 14.59 -6.50
C ALA A 253 3.74 14.93 -7.54
N ALA A 254 3.62 16.21 -7.89
CA ALA A 254 2.73 16.70 -8.94
C ALA A 254 3.47 16.86 -10.28
N GLY A 255 4.44 15.99 -10.55
CA GLY A 255 5.39 16.15 -11.66
C GLY A 255 4.81 15.81 -13.04
N ALA A 256 3.87 14.86 -13.09
CA ALA A 256 3.25 14.39 -14.32
C ALA A 256 1.92 15.10 -14.57
N SER A 257 1.05 15.17 -13.55
CA SER A 257 -0.31 15.71 -13.64
C SER A 257 -0.38 17.21 -13.36
N GLY A 258 0.60 17.77 -12.66
CA GLY A 258 0.52 19.13 -12.12
C GLY A 258 -0.49 19.28 -10.97
N ARG A 259 -1.06 18.17 -10.47
CA ARG A 259 -2.13 18.16 -9.46
C ARG A 259 -1.70 17.38 -8.22
N ALA A 260 -2.33 17.70 -7.10
CA ALA A 260 -2.18 16.90 -5.89
C ALA A 260 -2.84 15.52 -6.09
N SER A 261 -2.21 14.45 -5.59
CA SER A 261 -2.74 13.09 -5.70
C SER A 261 -3.59 12.74 -4.49
N THR A 262 -4.79 12.21 -4.73
CA THR A 262 -5.59 11.55 -3.69
C THR A 262 -4.90 10.25 -3.29
N ILE A 263 -4.94 9.89 -2.01
CA ILE A 263 -4.25 8.69 -1.51
C ILE A 263 -5.08 7.44 -1.71
N LEU A 264 -6.34 7.42 -1.26
CA LEU A 264 -7.26 6.31 -1.44
C LEU A 264 -8.52 6.74 -2.18
N ALA A 265 -8.88 6.01 -3.24
CA ALA A 265 -10.22 6.00 -3.82
C ALA A 265 -10.81 4.60 -3.67
N GLN A 266 -12.04 4.48 -3.18
CA GLN A 266 -12.68 3.20 -2.89
C GLN A 266 -14.13 3.16 -3.37
N ASP A 267 -14.47 2.20 -4.22
CA ASP A 267 -15.84 1.94 -4.67
C ASP A 267 -16.54 0.78 -3.94
N GLY A 268 -15.79 -0.07 -3.22
CA GLY A 268 -16.31 -1.27 -2.55
C GLY A 268 -15.24 -2.01 -1.74
N GLY A 269 -15.42 -3.31 -1.51
CA GLY A 269 -14.48 -4.14 -0.73
C GLY A 269 -14.43 -3.83 0.77
N GLU A 270 -13.55 -4.51 1.50
CA GLU A 270 -13.29 -4.29 2.93
C GLU A 270 -11.81 -4.01 3.17
N LEU A 271 -11.52 -2.75 3.54
CA LEU A 271 -10.17 -2.25 3.74
C LEU A 271 -9.98 -1.76 5.17
N ALA A 272 -8.88 -2.15 5.81
CA ALA A 272 -8.46 -1.63 7.11
C ALA A 272 -7.05 -1.06 7.03
N PHE A 273 -6.88 0.19 7.46
CA PHE A 273 -5.60 0.90 7.53
C PHE A 273 -5.25 1.20 8.99
N GLY A 274 -4.04 0.86 9.42
CA GLY A 274 -3.47 1.31 10.68
C GLY A 274 -3.05 2.78 10.57
N ASP A 275 -1.80 3.01 10.19
CA ASP A 275 -1.23 4.35 10.06
C ASP A 275 -1.07 4.78 8.59
N VAL A 276 -1.59 5.95 8.26
CA VAL A 276 -1.37 6.60 6.96
C VAL A 276 -0.66 7.92 7.19
N THR A 277 0.52 8.13 6.62
CA THR A 277 1.26 9.40 6.68
C THR A 277 1.48 9.95 5.27
N VAL A 278 1.09 11.20 5.07
CA VAL A 278 1.02 11.78 3.72
C VAL A 278 1.64 13.18 3.70
N GLY A 279 2.69 13.35 2.92
CA GLY A 279 3.39 14.63 2.72
C GLY A 279 3.54 15.02 1.25
N GLY A 280 4.60 15.75 0.91
CA GLY A 280 4.88 16.14 -0.47
C GLY A 280 3.79 17.06 -1.05
N THR A 281 3.22 16.69 -2.21
CA THR A 281 2.08 17.38 -2.84
C THR A 281 0.74 16.69 -2.56
N ALA A 282 0.53 16.24 -1.32
CA ALA A 282 -0.67 15.51 -0.89
C ALA A 282 -1.99 16.19 -1.29
N GLY A 283 -2.91 15.41 -1.87
CA GLY A 283 -4.30 15.78 -2.09
C GLY A 283 -5.20 15.34 -0.95
N ALA A 284 -6.41 14.86 -1.27
CA ALA A 284 -7.29 14.24 -0.30
C ALA A 284 -6.70 12.90 0.20
N LEU A 285 -7.01 12.54 1.44
CA LEU A 285 -6.62 11.25 2.02
C LEU A 285 -7.52 10.13 1.49
N VAL A 286 -8.83 10.34 1.51
CA VAL A 286 -9.82 9.31 1.18
C VAL A 286 -10.96 9.90 0.34
N ALA A 287 -11.33 9.20 -0.72
CA ALA A 287 -12.55 9.39 -1.48
C ALA A 287 -13.29 8.05 -1.59
N GLN A 288 -14.27 7.83 -0.71
CA GLN A 288 -15.04 6.59 -0.63
C GLN A 288 -16.44 6.79 -1.24
N ARG A 289 -16.80 5.91 -2.18
CA ARG A 289 -18.18 5.81 -2.70
C ARG A 289 -19.01 4.78 -1.96
N ASP A 290 -18.44 3.62 -1.66
CA ASP A 290 -19.07 2.55 -0.89
C ASP A 290 -18.02 1.61 -0.27
N GLY A 291 -18.45 0.48 0.30
CA GLY A 291 -17.58 -0.54 0.90
C GLY A 291 -17.32 -0.34 2.38
N ARG A 292 -16.56 -1.26 2.98
CA ARG A 292 -16.16 -1.17 4.39
C ARG A 292 -14.77 -0.55 4.47
N LEU A 293 -14.64 0.44 5.34
CA LEU A 293 -13.39 1.15 5.53
C LEU A 293 -13.12 1.38 7.02
N HIS A 294 -11.96 0.95 7.46
CA HIS A 294 -11.40 1.33 8.75
C HIS A 294 -10.09 2.08 8.54
N VAL A 295 -9.95 3.24 9.15
CA VAL A 295 -8.69 3.99 9.20
C VAL A 295 -8.44 4.33 10.66
N GLU A 296 -7.41 3.76 11.26
CA GLU A 296 -7.07 4.05 12.66
C GLU A 296 -6.50 5.47 12.78
N ARG A 297 -5.53 5.84 11.94
CA ARG A 297 -4.91 7.16 11.95
C ARG A 297 -4.47 7.60 10.55
N ALA A 298 -4.76 8.86 10.21
CA ALA A 298 -4.26 9.49 8.99
C ALA A 298 -3.64 10.87 9.29
N HIS A 299 -2.37 11.02 8.95
CA HIS A 299 -1.57 12.21 9.16
C HIS A 299 -1.33 12.92 7.82
N TRP A 300 -1.79 14.18 7.73
CA TRP A 300 -1.72 14.98 6.52
C TRP A 300 -0.82 16.20 6.73
N GLU A 301 0.32 16.19 6.06
CA GLU A 301 1.43 17.14 6.22
C GLU A 301 1.98 17.62 4.86
N PRO A 302 1.15 18.23 3.98
CA PRO A 302 1.62 18.66 2.67
C PRO A 302 2.75 19.69 2.81
N GLU A 303 3.86 19.44 2.12
CA GLU A 303 4.97 20.39 1.99
C GLU A 303 4.63 21.50 1.00
N ARG A 304 3.84 21.15 -0.03
CA ARG A 304 3.34 22.06 -1.06
C ARG A 304 1.91 21.68 -1.42
N GLN A 305 1.05 22.66 -1.62
CA GLN A 305 -0.35 22.46 -2.00
C GLN A 305 -0.60 23.07 -3.38
N PRO A 306 -0.26 22.37 -4.50
CA PRO A 306 -0.54 22.88 -5.84
C PRO A 306 -2.05 23.03 -6.09
N THR A 307 -2.85 22.20 -5.43
CA THR A 307 -4.29 22.28 -5.34
C THR A 307 -4.70 21.98 -3.90
N THR A 308 -5.77 22.63 -3.41
CA THR A 308 -6.36 22.33 -2.10
C THR A 308 -7.57 21.43 -2.32
N PRO A 309 -7.65 20.25 -1.66
CA PRO A 309 -8.86 19.44 -1.71
C PRO A 309 -10.00 20.11 -0.91
N ASP A 310 -11.25 19.87 -1.29
CA ASP A 310 -12.41 20.42 -0.57
C ASP A 310 -12.56 19.78 0.83
N ALA A 311 -12.30 18.47 0.92
CA ALA A 311 -12.19 17.72 2.16
C ALA A 311 -11.02 16.74 2.13
N LEU A 312 -10.47 16.39 3.30
CA LEU A 312 -9.46 15.34 3.38
C LEU A 312 -10.06 13.95 3.23
N VAL A 313 -11.27 13.74 3.76
CA VAL A 313 -11.95 12.45 3.79
C VAL A 313 -13.39 12.63 3.30
N SER A 314 -13.65 12.29 2.04
CA SER A 314 -14.99 12.29 1.44
C SER A 314 -15.62 10.90 1.53
N LEU A 315 -16.81 10.82 2.12
CA LEU A 315 -17.51 9.57 2.41
C LEU A 315 -18.94 9.61 1.87
N ALA A 316 -19.25 8.71 0.95
CA ALA A 316 -20.59 8.50 0.42
C ALA A 316 -21.08 7.05 0.69
N GLY A 317 -22.29 6.76 0.22
CA GLY A 317 -22.84 5.41 0.21
C GLY A 317 -23.09 4.78 1.59
N GLU A 318 -23.54 3.54 1.57
CA GLU A 318 -24.08 2.88 2.75
C GLU A 318 -23.06 2.08 3.56
N GLY A 319 -21.92 1.78 2.96
CA GLY A 319 -20.85 0.97 3.55
C GLY A 319 -20.35 1.50 4.90
N ALA A 320 -20.09 0.58 5.82
CA ALA A 320 -19.66 0.94 7.17
C ALA A 320 -18.25 1.53 7.17
N THR A 321 -18.10 2.73 7.71
CA THR A 321 -16.81 3.42 7.76
C THR A 321 -16.51 3.85 9.18
N ARG A 322 -15.29 3.58 9.65
CA ARG A 322 -14.76 4.14 10.89
C ARG A 322 -13.45 4.84 10.63
N VAL A 323 -13.41 6.13 10.92
CA VAL A 323 -12.19 6.94 10.90
C VAL A 323 -11.85 7.33 12.33
N GLY A 324 -10.69 6.88 12.80
CA GLY A 324 -10.17 7.12 14.13
C GLY A 324 -9.65 8.54 14.26
N ASP A 325 -8.38 8.78 13.96
CA ASP A 325 -7.74 10.10 14.07
C ASP A 325 -7.36 10.65 12.69
N VAL A 326 -7.70 11.91 12.42
CA VAL A 326 -7.17 12.66 11.27
C VAL A 326 -6.40 13.85 11.82
N VAL A 327 -5.11 13.90 11.50
CA VAL A 327 -4.21 14.98 11.95
C VAL A 327 -3.91 15.90 10.79
N VAL A 328 -4.36 17.15 10.89
CA VAL A 328 -4.07 18.23 9.94
C VAL A 328 -2.82 18.97 10.41
N ASP A 329 -1.66 18.45 10.04
CA ASP A 329 -0.39 18.95 10.60
C ASP A 329 0.19 20.13 9.81
N ALA A 330 0.00 20.18 8.50
CA ALA A 330 0.40 21.32 7.69
C ALA A 330 -0.70 21.75 6.72
N GLY A 331 -0.49 22.87 6.04
CA GLY A 331 -1.38 23.33 4.98
C GLY A 331 -2.74 23.87 5.45
N ARG A 332 -3.64 24.04 4.47
CA ARG A 332 -5.00 24.52 4.65
C ARG A 332 -5.98 23.61 3.93
N VAL A 333 -7.12 23.33 4.55
CA VAL A 333 -8.23 22.57 3.96
C VAL A 333 -9.56 23.16 4.44
N PRO A 334 -10.61 23.25 3.61
CA PRO A 334 -11.93 23.68 4.05
C PRO A 334 -12.53 22.74 5.09
N HIS A 335 -12.48 21.43 4.80
CA HIS A 335 -13.11 20.40 5.62
C HIS A 335 -12.19 19.22 5.92
N VAL A 336 -12.39 18.57 7.07
CA VAL A 336 -11.74 17.27 7.35
C VAL A 336 -12.57 16.17 6.71
N TYR A 337 -13.87 16.16 6.99
CA TYR A 337 -14.81 15.18 6.49
C TYR A 337 -15.86 15.83 5.59
N GLU A 338 -16.15 15.18 4.47
CA GLU A 338 -17.34 15.46 3.65
C GLU A 338 -18.25 14.22 3.67
N LEU A 339 -19.54 14.43 3.95
CA LEU A 339 -20.57 13.40 3.88
C LEU A 339 -21.46 13.62 2.66
N GLY A 340 -21.20 12.80 1.64
CA GLY A 340 -21.84 12.87 0.33
C GLY A 340 -23.16 12.09 0.23
N GLY A 341 -23.67 11.95 -0.99
CA GLY A 341 -24.97 11.31 -1.25
C GLY A 341 -25.07 9.87 -0.71
N GLY A 342 -26.19 9.56 -0.06
CA GLY A 342 -26.47 8.21 0.44
C GLY A 342 -25.64 7.81 1.65
N PHE A 343 -24.95 8.75 2.32
CA PHE A 343 -24.10 8.39 3.44
C PHE A 343 -24.87 7.65 4.55
N ALA A 344 -24.28 6.57 5.06
CA ALA A 344 -24.78 5.78 6.18
C ALA A 344 -23.64 5.16 6.97
N ASN A 345 -23.89 4.75 8.21
CA ASN A 345 -23.00 3.88 8.99
C ASN A 345 -21.57 4.43 9.14
N LYS A 346 -21.43 5.75 9.23
CA LYS A 346 -20.14 6.42 9.41
C LYS A 346 -19.90 6.69 10.89
N LEU A 347 -18.72 6.37 11.39
CA LEU A 347 -18.24 6.68 12.74
C LEU A 347 -16.98 7.55 12.61
N LEU A 348 -17.10 8.81 13.00
CA LEU A 348 -16.06 9.83 12.81
C LEU A 348 -15.69 10.45 14.16
N LEU A 349 -14.41 10.66 14.42
CA LEU A 349 -13.94 11.44 15.57
C LEU A 349 -13.48 12.83 15.14
N ALA A 350 -13.53 13.77 16.08
CA ALA A 350 -12.90 15.07 15.89
C ALA A 350 -11.39 14.90 15.59
N PRO A 351 -10.83 15.68 14.66
CA PRO A 351 -9.42 15.60 14.30
C PRO A 351 -8.51 15.93 15.49
N GLY A 352 -7.35 15.27 15.57
CA GLY A 352 -6.33 15.55 16.57
C GLY A 352 -5.72 16.96 16.47
N ALA A 353 -4.87 17.30 17.45
CA ALA A 353 -4.22 18.61 17.53
C ALA A 353 -3.46 18.95 16.24
N ALA A 354 -3.78 20.12 15.67
CA ALA A 354 -3.34 20.55 14.34
C ALA A 354 -2.38 21.74 14.42
N ARG A 355 -1.27 21.67 13.66
CA ARG A 355 -0.48 22.85 13.28
C ARG A 355 -0.99 23.48 11.97
N GLY A 356 -1.70 22.70 11.15
CA GLY A 356 -2.41 23.15 9.96
C GLY A 356 -3.72 23.88 10.28
N ARG A 357 -4.48 24.27 9.24
CA ARG A 357 -5.74 25.01 9.42
C ARG A 357 -6.90 24.38 8.65
N VAL A 358 -7.96 24.03 9.38
CA VAL A 358 -9.31 23.82 8.84
C VAL A 358 -9.97 25.20 8.70
N THR A 359 -10.44 25.57 7.50
CA THR A 359 -10.85 26.96 7.22
C THR A 359 -12.34 27.22 7.29
N ASP A 360 -13.18 26.19 7.26
CA ASP A 360 -14.64 26.34 7.34
C ASP A 360 -15.24 25.49 8.45
N ALA A 361 -15.47 24.19 8.20
CA ALA A 361 -16.08 23.26 9.16
C ALA A 361 -15.32 21.94 9.18
N VAL A 362 -15.31 21.22 10.31
CA VAL A 362 -14.65 19.90 10.36
C VAL A 362 -15.46 18.87 9.56
N VAL A 363 -16.78 18.85 9.72
CA VAL A 363 -17.68 17.95 8.99
C VAL A 363 -18.62 18.78 8.13
N HIS A 364 -18.61 18.53 6.82
CA HIS A 364 -19.52 19.16 5.86
C HIS A 364 -20.47 18.12 5.27
N VAL A 365 -21.76 18.34 5.41
CA VAL A 365 -22.81 17.46 4.88
C VAL A 365 -23.37 18.04 3.59
N THR A 366 -22.98 17.44 2.47
CA THR A 366 -23.36 17.87 1.12
C THR A 366 -24.46 16.98 0.50
N GLY A 367 -24.60 15.75 0.98
CA GLY A 367 -25.59 14.78 0.48
C GLY A 367 -26.66 14.36 1.49
N GLY A 368 -27.79 13.90 0.98
CA GLY A 368 -28.84 13.30 1.83
C GLY A 368 -28.39 11.93 2.37
N ALA A 369 -28.64 11.68 3.66
CA ALA A 369 -28.34 10.38 4.28
C ALA A 369 -29.25 9.26 3.74
N ALA A 370 -28.76 8.02 3.74
CA ALA A 370 -29.59 6.87 3.40
C ALA A 370 -30.78 6.70 4.37
N ALA A 371 -31.88 6.16 3.87
CA ALA A 371 -33.07 5.93 4.68
C ALA A 371 -32.82 4.83 5.72
N GLY A 372 -33.30 5.04 6.95
CA GLY A 372 -33.23 4.01 8.00
C GLY A 372 -31.88 3.90 8.73
N SER A 373 -30.80 4.43 8.17
CA SER A 373 -29.46 4.36 8.79
C SER A 373 -29.15 5.55 9.70
N ARG A 374 -27.99 5.49 10.37
CA ARG A 374 -27.43 6.57 11.19
C ARG A 374 -25.91 6.62 11.01
N SER A 375 -25.36 7.80 11.20
CA SER A 375 -23.93 8.06 11.31
C SER A 375 -23.66 8.89 12.56
N TRP A 376 -22.46 8.79 13.10
CA TRP A 376 -22.06 9.41 14.36
C TRP A 376 -20.78 10.20 14.18
N TYR A 377 -20.80 11.42 14.71
CA TYR A 377 -19.63 12.29 14.84
C TYR A 377 -19.39 12.60 16.31
N PHE A 378 -18.19 12.29 16.79
CA PHE A 378 -17.74 12.51 18.16
C PHE A 378 -16.92 13.81 18.23
N GLY A 379 -17.61 14.93 18.06
CA GLY A 379 -17.11 16.30 18.23
C GLY A 379 -18.26 17.28 18.49
N PRO A 380 -17.99 18.57 18.76
CA PRO A 380 -19.01 19.57 19.07
C PRO A 380 -19.94 19.86 17.88
N LEU A 381 -21.14 20.39 18.13
CA LEU A 381 -22.07 20.75 17.04
C LEU A 381 -21.54 21.88 16.14
N ALA A 382 -20.72 22.78 16.69
CA ALA A 382 -20.12 23.89 15.96
C ALA A 382 -19.18 23.45 14.81
N ASP A 383 -18.71 22.20 14.84
CA ASP A 383 -17.85 21.62 13.81
C ASP A 383 -18.59 21.24 12.53
N VAL A 384 -19.93 21.23 12.55
CA VAL A 384 -20.77 20.65 11.50
C VAL A 384 -21.46 21.73 10.68
N SER A 385 -21.23 21.71 9.37
CA SER A 385 -22.00 22.47 8.38
C SER A 385 -22.86 21.53 7.54
N VAL A 386 -24.04 22.00 7.12
CA VAL A 386 -24.98 21.24 6.28
C VAL A 386 -25.46 22.15 5.17
N ASP A 387 -25.36 21.68 3.92
CA ASP A 387 -25.81 22.46 2.76
C ASP A 387 -27.31 22.70 2.77
N GLY A 388 -27.70 23.88 2.29
CA GLY A 388 -29.09 24.28 2.17
C GLY A 388 -29.90 23.30 1.30
N GLY A 389 -31.03 22.81 1.81
CA GLY A 389 -31.90 21.88 1.10
C GLY A 389 -31.51 20.40 1.22
N VAL A 390 -30.40 20.07 1.89
CA VAL A 390 -30.01 18.67 2.15
C VAL A 390 -30.87 18.08 3.27
N PRO A 391 -31.64 17.01 3.01
CA PRO A 391 -32.48 16.38 4.02
C PRO A 391 -31.63 15.50 4.95
N ASN A 392 -31.08 16.08 6.02
CA ASN A 392 -30.33 15.31 7.02
C ASN A 392 -31.24 14.62 8.06
N ARG A 393 -32.43 15.17 8.39
CA ARG A 393 -33.43 14.57 9.34
C ARG A 393 -32.82 13.95 10.63
N GLY A 394 -31.70 14.48 11.12
CA GLY A 394 -30.97 13.94 12.27
C GLY A 394 -30.33 12.56 12.04
N ARG A 395 -29.89 12.28 10.81
CA ARG A 395 -29.26 11.00 10.44
C ARG A 395 -27.77 11.00 10.76
N LEU A 396 -27.12 12.16 10.65
CA LEU A 396 -25.89 12.42 11.38
C LEU A 396 -26.22 12.80 12.84
N ARG A 397 -25.64 12.08 13.81
CA ARG A 397 -25.73 12.36 15.24
C ARG A 397 -24.40 12.93 15.72
N VAL A 398 -24.44 14.12 16.27
CA VAL A 398 -23.28 14.80 16.84
C VAL A 398 -23.32 14.61 18.36
N LEU A 399 -22.20 14.17 18.94
CA LEU A 399 -22.16 13.71 20.34
C LEU A 399 -21.28 14.54 21.27
N GLY A 400 -20.49 15.50 20.77
CA GLY A 400 -19.50 16.22 21.58
C GLY A 400 -20.06 17.12 22.68
N ASP A 401 -21.32 17.56 22.55
CA ASP A 401 -21.99 18.41 23.55
C ASP A 401 -22.90 17.59 24.49
N ALA A 402 -22.97 16.27 24.31
CA ALA A 402 -23.75 15.36 25.15
C ALA A 402 -22.97 15.04 26.45
N GLY A 403 -22.72 16.07 27.26
CA GLY A 403 -21.92 15.99 28.48
C GLY A 403 -21.99 17.24 29.36
N ASP A 404 -22.40 18.38 28.80
CA ASP A 404 -22.74 19.57 29.57
C ASP A 404 -24.08 19.32 30.30
N GLY A 405 -24.00 18.62 31.42
CA GLY A 405 -25.11 18.44 32.35
C GLY A 405 -25.65 19.82 32.78
N VAL A 406 -26.97 19.90 32.97
CA VAL A 406 -27.63 21.08 33.53
C VAL A 406 -26.92 21.43 34.85
N ALA A 407 -26.25 22.58 34.88
CA ALA A 407 -25.59 23.11 36.07
C ALA A 407 -26.58 23.39 37.21
#